data_AF-A0A497LKB5-F1
#
_entry.id   AF-A0A497LKB5-F1
#
_cell.length_a   1.000
_cell.length_b   1.000
_cell.length_c   1.000
_cell.angle_alpha   90.00
_cell.angle_beta   90.00
_cell.angle_gamma   90.00
#
_symmetry.space_group_name_H-M   'P 1'
#
loop_
_entity.id
_entity.type
_entity.pdbx_description
1 polymer ?
#
loop_
_entity_poly.entity_id
_entity_poly.type
_entity_poly.pdbx_seq_one_letter_code
_entity_poly.pdbx_strand_id
1 'polypeptide(L)'
;MEEIQKIEDEMSKDLKSWGIGLLIMGFLHLKIPFLLPEWGIVLIVMGVIVLLIRHRTMYILLGLSLIVVGLLNLLSGLQTNSGFWPIFGCLQVYWGIKEMGKFKKF
;
A
#
# COMPACT_ATOMS: atom_id res chain seq x y z
N MET A 1 28.03 8.63 10.86
CA MET A 1 27.09 9.74 10.56
C MET A 1 26.59 9.65 9.12
N GLU A 2 27.49 9.50 8.15
CA GLU A 2 27.12 9.38 6.72
C GLU A 2 26.21 8.18 6.39
N GLU A 3 26.44 7.03 7.02
CA GLU A 3 25.62 5.82 6.82
C GLU A 3 24.18 5.95 7.37
N ILE A 4 24.02 6.58 8.54
CA ILE A 4 22.69 6.81 9.15
C ILE A 4 21.87 7.76 8.27
N GLN A 5 22.49 8.84 7.80
CA GLN A 5 21.84 9.80 6.92
C GLN A 5 21.40 9.16 5.59
N LYS A 6 22.23 8.28 5.04
CA LYS A 6 21.87 7.50 3.84
C LYS A 6 20.65 6.61 4.06
N ILE A 7 20.55 5.94 5.22
CA ILE A 7 19.40 5.08 5.58
C ILE A 7 18.12 5.91 5.69
N GLU A 8 18.19 7.08 6.32
CA GLU A 8 17.05 8.00 6.44
C GLU A 8 16.59 8.55 5.08
N ASP A 9 17.53 8.90 4.20
CA ASP A 9 17.22 9.37 2.84
C ASP A 9 16.59 8.26 1.98
N GLU A 10 17.10 7.03 2.06
CA GLU A 10 16.52 5.86 1.39
C GLU A 10 15.08 5.60 1.86
N MET A 11 14.83 5.61 3.17
CA MET A 11 13.50 5.45 3.75
C MET A 11 12.55 6.56 3.31
N SER A 12 12.99 7.82 3.41
CA SER A 12 12.18 8.99 3.05
C SER A 12 11.79 8.95 1.57
N LYS A 13 12.71 8.56 0.68
CA LYS A 13 12.46 8.39 -0.75
C LYS A 13 11.46 7.27 -1.03
N ASP A 14 11.59 6.13 -0.36
CA ASP A 14 10.72 4.97 -0.52
C ASP A 14 9.29 5.27 -0.03
N LEU A 15 9.14 5.85 1.17
CA LEU A 15 7.84 6.28 1.70
C LEU A 15 7.20 7.38 0.82
N LYS A 16 8.00 8.31 0.28
CA LYS A 16 7.50 9.30 -0.67
C LYS A 16 6.96 8.65 -1.95
N SER A 17 7.66 7.64 -2.47
CA SER A 17 7.22 6.86 -3.63
C SER A 17 5.89 6.16 -3.35
N TRP A 18 5.77 5.52 -2.18
CA TRP A 18 4.50 4.92 -1.72
C TRP A 18 3.37 5.93 -1.62
N GLY A 19 3.60 7.06 -0.97
CA GLY A 19 2.60 8.11 -0.83
C GLY A 19 2.09 8.60 -2.18
N ILE A 20 2.99 8.88 -3.13
CA ILE A 20 2.61 9.28 -4.49
C ILE A 20 1.86 8.14 -5.21
N GLY A 21 2.33 6.90 -5.11
CA GLY A 21 1.68 5.73 -5.70
C GLY A 21 0.25 5.53 -5.19
N LEU A 22 0.03 5.68 -3.89
CA LEU A 22 -1.29 5.61 -3.26
C LEU A 22 -2.21 6.72 -3.73
N LEU A 23 -1.71 7.96 -3.86
CA LEU A 23 -2.49 9.06 -4.41
C LEU A 23 -2.92 8.77 -5.85
N ILE A 24 -1.99 8.36 -6.71
CA ILE A 24 -2.28 8.01 -8.11
C ILE A 24 -3.32 6.90 -8.18
N MET A 25 -3.11 5.80 -7.45
CA MET A 25 -4.06 4.68 -7.42
C MET A 25 -5.42 5.09 -6.86
N GLY A 26 -5.46 5.96 -5.86
CA GLY A 26 -6.69 6.49 -5.31
C GLY A 26 -7.48 7.33 -6.32
N PHE A 27 -6.80 8.18 -7.10
CA PHE A 27 -7.44 8.89 -8.21
C PHE A 27 -7.95 7.96 -9.31
N LEU A 28 -7.23 6.88 -9.62
CA LEU A 28 -7.69 5.88 -10.59
C LEU A 28 -8.99 5.20 -10.15
N HIS A 29 -9.16 4.92 -8.86
CA HIS A 29 -10.41 4.36 -8.32
C HIS A 29 -11.62 5.30 -8.49
N LEU A 30 -11.40 6.61 -8.61
CA LEU A 30 -12.49 7.57 -8.85
C LEU A 30 -12.86 7.68 -10.33
N LYS A 31 -12.04 7.15 -11.25
CA LYS A 31 -12.21 7.32 -12.71
C LYS A 31 -12.55 6.01 -13.42
N ILE A 32 -12.09 4.87 -12.90
CA ILE A 32 -12.25 3.58 -13.55
C ILE A 32 -13.45 2.85 -12.93
N PRO A 33 -14.53 2.57 -13.68
CA PRO A 33 -15.74 1.93 -13.12
C PRO A 33 -15.53 0.53 -12.53
N PHE A 34 -14.48 -0.17 -12.96
CA PHE A 34 -14.07 -1.47 -12.41
C PHE A 34 -13.54 -1.36 -10.97
N LEU A 35 -13.09 -0.17 -10.57
CA LEU A 35 -12.53 0.10 -9.26
C LEU A 35 -13.57 0.84 -8.40
N LEU A 36 -13.73 0.39 -7.16
CA LEU A 36 -14.70 0.96 -6.24
C LEU A 36 -14.24 2.33 -5.70
N PRO A 37 -15.02 3.41 -5.86
CA PRO A 37 -14.63 4.76 -5.46
C PRO A 37 -14.30 4.91 -3.97
N GLU A 38 -14.94 4.13 -3.10
CA GLU A 38 -14.75 4.15 -1.65
C GLU A 38 -13.30 3.84 -1.27
N TRP A 39 -12.71 2.84 -1.93
CA TRP A 39 -11.29 2.51 -1.76
C TRP A 39 -10.37 3.59 -2.32
N GLY A 40 -10.81 4.32 -3.34
CA GLY A 40 -10.09 5.48 -3.85
C GLY A 40 -9.87 6.56 -2.80
N ILE A 41 -10.91 6.87 -2.02
CA ILE A 41 -10.82 7.84 -0.92
C ILE A 41 -9.85 7.34 0.15
N VAL A 42 -9.95 6.06 0.54
CA VAL A 42 -9.04 5.45 1.53
C VAL A 42 -7.58 5.52 1.08
N LEU A 43 -7.30 5.21 -0.19
CA LEU A 43 -5.95 5.28 -0.77
C LEU A 43 -5.41 6.72 -0.79
N ILE A 44 -6.25 7.70 -1.14
CA ILE A 44 -5.86 9.12 -1.11
C ILE A 44 -5.48 9.53 0.31
N VAL A 45 -6.33 9.23 1.30
CA VAL A 45 -6.08 9.57 2.71
C VAL A 45 -4.79 8.91 3.20
N MET A 46 -4.62 7.62 2.93
CA MET A 46 -3.40 6.89 3.30
C MET A 46 -2.16 7.48 2.61
N GLY A 47 -2.26 7.82 1.33
CA GLY A 47 -1.19 8.45 0.57
C GLY A 47 -0.76 9.79 1.16
N VAL A 48 -1.72 10.64 1.56
CA VAL A 48 -1.43 11.89 2.27
C VAL A 48 -0.74 11.62 3.61
N ILE A 49 -1.25 10.68 4.42
CA ILE A 49 -0.66 10.35 5.73
C ILE A 49 0.79 9.90 5.58
N VAL A 50 1.09 9.04 4.61
CA VAL A 50 2.45 8.55 4.32
C VAL A 50 3.38 9.69 3.88
N LEU A 51 2.88 10.65 3.10
CA LEU A 51 3.69 11.80 2.68
C LEU A 51 4.03 12.75 3.82
N LEU A 52 3.11 12.89 4.78
CA LEU A 52 3.26 13.73 5.98
C LEU A 52 4.13 13.05 7.05
N ILE A 53 3.95 11.75 7.26
CA ILE A 53 4.62 10.98 8.31
C ILE A 53 5.57 9.99 7.67
N ARG A 54 6.85 10.36 7.53
CA ARG A 54 7.88 9.49 6.93
C ARG A 54 8.69 8.76 8.00
N HIS A 55 7.99 7.98 8.81
CA HIS A 55 8.58 7.18 9.89
C HIS A 55 8.56 5.70 9.55
N ARG A 56 9.56 4.93 9.99
CA ARG A 56 9.66 3.48 9.73
C ARG A 56 8.39 2.69 10.09
N THR A 57 7.64 3.11 11.11
CA THR A 57 6.36 2.47 11.49
C THR A 57 5.33 2.49 10.37
N MET A 58 5.43 3.41 9.40
CA MET A 58 4.55 3.42 8.24
C MET A 58 4.67 2.16 7.39
N TYR A 59 5.80 1.47 7.39
CA TYR A 59 5.92 0.17 6.72
C TYR A 59 5.00 -0.90 7.32
N ILE A 60 4.80 -0.86 8.64
CA ILE A 60 3.84 -1.74 9.31
C ILE A 60 2.41 -1.37 8.89
N LEU A 61 2.09 -0.07 8.89
CA LEU A 61 0.75 0.41 8.51
C LEU A 61 0.43 0.10 7.04
N LEU A 62 1.36 0.40 6.12
CA LEU A 62 1.25 0.11 4.69
C LEU A 62 1.09 -1.38 4.44
N GLY A 63 1.95 -2.19 5.07
CA GLY A 63 1.91 -3.63 4.92
C GLY A 63 0.62 -4.26 5.46
N LEU A 64 0.16 -3.82 6.64
CA LEU A 64 -1.11 -4.26 7.21
C LEU A 64 -2.29 -3.86 6.32
N SER A 65 -2.29 -2.64 5.79
CA SER A 65 -3.32 -2.16 4.87
C SER A 65 -3.38 -3.01 3.60
N LEU A 66 -2.23 -3.35 3.03
CA LEU A 66 -2.13 -4.25 1.87
C LEU A 66 -2.65 -5.66 2.19
N ILE A 67 -2.33 -6.20 3.37
CA ILE A 67 -2.82 -7.52 3.78
C ILE A 67 -4.35 -7.49 3.92
N VAL A 68 -4.91 -6.49 4.59
CA VAL A 68 -6.36 -6.35 4.77
C VAL A 68 -7.06 -6.28 3.42
N VAL A 69 -6.61 -5.40 2.52
CA VAL A 69 -7.21 -5.28 1.18
C VAL A 69 -7.01 -6.56 0.36
N GLY A 70 -5.85 -7.22 0.48
CA GLY A 70 -5.59 -8.48 -0.19
C GLY A 70 -6.53 -9.61 0.25
N LEU A 71 -6.82 -9.70 1.55
CA LEU A 71 -7.81 -10.63 2.09
C LEU A 71 -9.22 -10.31 1.60
N LEU A 72 -9.59 -9.03 1.53
CA LEU A 72 -10.90 -8.62 1.01
C LEU A 72 -11.04 -8.96 -0.49
N ASN A 73 -9.98 -8.81 -1.27
CA ASN A 73 -9.98 -9.18 -2.69
C ASN A 73 -10.03 -10.70 -2.91
N LEU A 74 -9.40 -11.49 -2.04
CA LEU A 74 -9.55 -12.94 -2.02
C LEU A 74 -11.00 -13.36 -1.80
N LEU A 75 -11.65 -12.78 -0.77
CA LEU A 75 -13.04 -13.08 -0.43
C LEU A 75 -14.01 -12.64 -1.53
N SER A 76 -13.81 -11.44 -2.08
CA SER A 76 -14.61 -10.90 -3.19
C SER A 76 -14.51 -11.74 -4.46
N GLY A 77 -13.30 -12.22 -4.79
CA GLY A 77 -13.08 -13.05 -5.97
C GLY A 77 -13.76 -14.42 -5.91
N LEU A 78 -13.83 -15.03 -4.72
CA LEU A 78 -14.57 -16.28 -4.51
C LEU A 78 -16.09 -16.11 -4.71
N GLN A 79 -16.64 -14.93 -4.39
CA GLN A 79 -18.06 -14.64 -4.56
C GLN A 79 -18.43 -14.29 -6.01
N THR A 80 -17.52 -13.64 -6.73
CA THR A 80 -17.78 -13.10 -8.07
C THR A 80 -17.35 -14.04 -9.22
N ASN A 81 -16.85 -15.23 -8.91
CA ASN A 81 -16.26 -16.18 -9.88
C ASN A 81 -15.18 -15.55 -10.79
N SER A 82 -14.53 -14.48 -10.32
CA SER A 82 -13.47 -13.79 -11.05
C SER A 82 -12.11 -14.32 -10.60
N GLY A 83 -11.31 -14.84 -11.54
CA GLY A 83 -9.95 -15.31 -11.24
C GLY A 83 -8.96 -14.18 -10.94
N PHE A 84 -9.25 -12.94 -11.36
CA PHE A 84 -8.35 -11.81 -11.19
C PHE A 84 -8.20 -11.37 -9.73
N TRP A 85 -9.32 -11.18 -9.03
CA TRP A 85 -9.31 -10.65 -7.65
C TRP A 85 -8.60 -11.56 -6.64
N PRO A 86 -8.74 -12.90 -6.67
CA PRO A 86 -7.99 -13.79 -5.80
C PRO A 86 -6.48 -13.75 -6.06
N ILE A 87 -6.07 -13.77 -7.34
CA ILE A 87 -4.64 -13.71 -7.70
C ILE A 87 -4.05 -12.38 -7.22
N PHE A 88 -4.75 -11.27 -7.49
CA PHE A 88 -4.33 -9.95 -7.05
C PHE A 88 -4.31 -9.84 -5.51
N GLY A 89 -5.29 -10.42 -4.83
CA GLY A 89 -5.34 -10.47 -3.37
C GLY A 89 -4.15 -11.22 -2.75
N CYS A 90 -3.77 -12.38 -3.30
CA CYS A 90 -2.54 -13.10 -2.90
C CYS A 90 -1.29 -12.23 -3.07
N LEU A 91 -1.17 -11.51 -4.19
CA LEU A 91 -0.04 -10.62 -4.44
C LEU A 91 0.00 -9.47 -3.44
N GLN A 92 -1.15 -8.89 -3.08
CA GLN A 92 -1.25 -7.84 -2.07
C GLN A 92 -0.87 -8.33 -0.68
N VAL A 93 -1.28 -9.54 -0.28
CA VAL A 93 -0.85 -10.13 1.00
C VAL A 93 0.67 -10.34 1.01
N TYR A 94 1.22 -10.93 -0.06
CA TYR A 94 2.66 -11.15 -0.19
C TYR A 94 3.45 -9.83 -0.12
N TRP A 95 3.02 -8.80 -0.87
CA TRP A 95 3.65 -7.49 -0.83
C TRP A 95 3.49 -6.82 0.54
N GLY A 96 2.34 -6.97 1.20
CA GLY A 96 2.15 -6.43 2.53
C GLY A 96 3.13 -7.01 3.53
N ILE A 97 3.31 -8.34 3.55
CA ILE A 97 4.31 -9.01 4.40
C ILE A 97 5.73 -8.53 4.08
N LYS A 98 6.08 -8.45 2.79
CA LYS A 98 7.39 -7.97 2.34
C LYS A 98 7.65 -6.53 2.79
N GLU A 99 6.64 -5.67 2.73
CA GLU A 99 6.74 -4.27 3.12
C GLU A 99 6.96 -4.12 4.62
N MET A 100 6.25 -4.90 5.45
CA MET A 100 6.47 -4.93 6.90
C MET A 100 7.90 -5.33 7.27
N GLY A 101 8.53 -6.20 6.46
CA GLY A 101 9.93 -6.58 6.64
C GLY A 101 10.91 -5.41 6.60
N LYS A 102 10.58 -4.31 5.88
CA LYS A 102 11.41 -3.11 5.81
C LYS A 102 11.51 -2.37 7.14
N PHE A 103 10.54 -2.53 8.05
CA PHE A 103 10.62 -1.97 9.41
C PHE A 103 11.83 -2.48 10.20
N LYS A 104 12.35 -3.68 9.89
CA LYS A 104 13.57 -4.18 10.53
C LYS A 104 14.84 -3.66 9.87
N LYS A 105 14.73 -3.21 8.61
CA LYS A 105 15.85 -2.67 7.82
C LYS A 105 16.11 -1.20 8.16
N PHE A 106 15.05 -0.43 8.41
CA PHE A 106 15.08 1.01 8.72
C PHE A 106 14.69 1.25 10.18
#